data_AF-A0A1X7VWL0-F1
#
_entry.id   AF-A0A1X7VWL0-F1
#
_cell.length_a   1.000
_cell.length_b   1.000
_cell.length_c   1.000
_cell.angle_alpha   90.00
_cell.angle_beta   90.00
_cell.angle_gamma   90.00
#
_symmetry.space_group_name_H-M   'P 1'
#
loop_
_entity.id
_entity.type
_entity.pdbx_description
1 polymer ?
#
loop_
_entity_poly.entity_id
_entity_poly.type
_entity_poly.pdbx_seq_one_letter_code
_entity_poly.pdbx_strand_id
1 'polypeptide(L)'
;MNDGVLRDPRTVLQVIDDVIHRQQKIGGGPIVVHCSDTVSRTGVYCAISIALEQCKAEGVVDVFQVTKALKRSKPGAVTTLEQYITIYEALKMYLAINSTYSNFQ
;
A
#
# COMPACT_ATOMS: atom_id res chain seq x y z
N MET A 1 -3.47 21.20 0.95
CA MET A 1 -4.35 20.03 1.10
C MET A 1 -3.44 18.81 1.14
N ASN A 2 -3.24 18.22 2.33
CA ASN A 2 -2.33 17.07 2.53
C ASN A 2 -3.12 15.75 2.64
N ASP A 3 -4.29 15.67 2.00
CA ASP A 3 -5.11 14.48 2.04
C ASP A 3 -4.35 13.31 1.41
N GLY A 4 -4.34 12.15 2.07
CA GLY A 4 -3.63 10.97 1.58
C GLY A 4 -2.17 10.82 2.03
N VAL A 5 -1.55 11.85 2.62
CA VAL A 5 -0.18 11.73 3.16
C VAL A 5 -0.24 11.02 4.52
N LEU A 6 0.50 9.92 4.66
CA LEU A 6 0.55 9.17 5.92
C LEU A 6 1.60 9.80 6.84
N ARG A 7 1.22 10.05 8.10
CA ARG A 7 2.15 10.53 9.13
C ARG A 7 3.03 9.43 9.70
N ASP A 8 2.50 8.21 9.72
CA ASP A 8 3.19 7.02 10.20
C ASP A 8 2.81 5.81 9.32
N PRO A 9 3.71 5.33 8.46
CA PRO A 9 3.46 4.19 7.59
C PRO A 9 3.12 2.90 8.36
N ARG A 10 3.48 2.76 9.65
CA ARG A 10 3.15 1.56 10.44
C ARG A 10 1.65 1.30 10.49
N THR A 11 0.88 2.37 10.60
CA THR A 11 -0.58 2.27 10.73
C THR A 11 -1.21 1.63 9.50
N VAL A 12 -0.80 2.03 8.30
CA VAL A 12 -1.35 1.44 7.06
C VAL A 12 -0.86 0.01 6.86
N LEU A 13 0.40 -0.28 7.22
CA LEU A 13 0.95 -1.63 7.13
C LEU A 13 0.20 -2.60 8.04
N GLN A 14 -0.13 -2.20 9.26
CA GLN A 14 -0.96 -2.99 10.19
C GLN A 14 -2.35 -3.26 9.61
N VAL A 15 -3.02 -2.25 9.06
CA VAL A 15 -4.34 -2.43 8.46
C VAL A 15 -4.28 -3.37 7.24
N ILE A 16 -3.27 -3.24 6.38
CA ILE A 16 -3.08 -4.14 5.24
C ILE A 16 -2.88 -5.58 5.74
N ASP A 17 -2.06 -5.77 6.78
CA ASP A 17 -1.82 -7.09 7.35
C ASP A 17 -3.09 -7.71 7.94
N ASP A 18 -3.87 -6.94 8.71
CA ASP A 18 -5.16 -7.39 9.26
C ASP A 18 -6.15 -7.77 8.15
N VAL A 19 -6.21 -6.97 7.07
CA VAL A 19 -7.06 -7.23 5.92
C VAL A 19 -6.64 -8.51 5.20
N ILE A 20 -5.34 -8.75 4.99
CA ILE A 20 -4.82 -9.98 4.37
C ILE A 20 -5.19 -11.20 5.23
N HIS A 21 -4.92 -11.15 6.53
CA HIS A 21 -5.25 -12.24 7.45
C HIS A 21 -6.76 -12.54 7.47
N ARG A 22 -7.59 -11.50 7.40
CA ARG A 22 -9.04 -11.67 7.34
C ARG A 22 -9.49 -12.27 6.02
N GLN A 23 -8.93 -11.83 4.89
CA GLN A 23 -9.23 -12.37 3.56
C GLN A 23 -8.92 -13.87 3.48
N GLN A 24 -7.79 -14.31 4.04
CA GLN A 24 -7.42 -15.72 4.09
C GLN A 24 -8.44 -16.57 4.88
N LYS A 25 -9.00 -16.02 5.98
CA LYS A 25 -9.99 -16.72 6.81
C LYS A 25 -11.37 -16.82 6.16
N ILE A 26 -11.78 -15.81 5.40
CA ILE A 26 -13.10 -15.78 4.76
C ILE A 26 -13.13 -16.40 3.36
N GLY A 27 -11.99 -16.88 2.85
CA GLY A 27 -11.88 -17.50 1.52
C GLY A 27 -11.70 -16.50 0.37
N GLY A 28 -11.32 -15.25 0.67
CA GLY A 28 -11.07 -14.21 -0.32
C GLY A 28 -12.30 -13.40 -0.75
N GLY A 29 -12.15 -12.64 -1.84
CA GLY A 29 -13.20 -11.80 -2.43
C GLY A 29 -12.77 -10.36 -2.65
N PRO A 30 -13.61 -9.55 -3.33
CA PRO A 30 -13.31 -8.14 -3.54
C PRO A 30 -13.31 -7.36 -2.21
N ILE A 31 -12.31 -6.52 -2.00
CA ILE A 31 -12.20 -5.64 -0.84
C ILE A 31 -12.69 -4.25 -1.23
N VAL A 32 -13.66 -3.73 -0.47
CA VAL A 32 -14.13 -2.35 -0.63
C VAL A 32 -13.27 -1.44 0.22
N VAL A 33 -12.58 -0.48 -0.42
CA VAL A 33 -11.77 0.54 0.24
C VAL A 33 -12.35 1.91 -0.12
N HIS A 34 -12.66 2.74 0.87
CA HIS A 34 -13.14 4.10 0.64
C HIS A 34 -12.55 5.10 1.63
N CYS A 35 -12.60 6.37 1.25
CA CYS A 35 -12.34 7.50 2.12
C CYS A 35 -13.39 8.58 1.83
N SER A 36 -13.13 9.85 2.17
CA SER A 36 -14.13 10.93 1.99
C SER A 36 -14.34 11.29 0.53
N ASP A 37 -13.26 11.40 -0.25
CA ASP A 37 -13.30 11.68 -1.69
C ASP A 37 -13.18 10.39 -2.53
N THR A 38 -13.06 9.23 -1.88
CA THR A 38 -12.79 7.92 -2.48
C THR A 38 -11.49 7.81 -3.30
N VAL A 39 -10.63 8.82 -3.29
CA VAL A 39 -9.48 8.95 -4.19
C VAL A 39 -8.18 9.04 -3.41
N SER A 40 -8.08 9.95 -2.45
CA SER A 40 -6.79 10.35 -1.86
C SER A 40 -6.19 9.25 -1.00
N ARG A 41 -6.78 9.00 0.18
CA ARG A 41 -6.32 7.94 1.10
C ARG A 41 -6.53 6.55 0.52
N THR A 42 -7.64 6.36 -0.19
CA THR A 42 -7.94 5.10 -0.89
C THR A 42 -6.86 4.77 -1.91
N GLY A 43 -6.42 5.74 -2.72
CA GLY A 43 -5.38 5.54 -3.71
C GLY A 43 -4.04 5.16 -3.09
N VAL A 44 -3.64 5.83 -2.02
CA VAL A 44 -2.40 5.49 -1.30
C VAL A 44 -2.48 4.09 -0.68
N TYR A 45 -3.59 3.73 -0.03
CA TYR A 45 -3.80 2.38 0.49
C TYR A 45 -3.69 1.32 -0.61
N CYS A 46 -4.42 1.50 -1.72
CA CYS A 46 -4.42 0.55 -2.83
C CYS A 46 -3.02 0.43 -3.46
N ALA A 47 -2.30 1.54 -3.64
CA ALA A 47 -0.96 1.51 -4.20
C ALA A 47 0.01 0.74 -3.30
N ILE A 48 -0.02 0.98 -1.98
CA ILE A 48 0.83 0.25 -1.02
C ILE A 48 0.46 -1.24 -1.00
N SER A 49 -0.83 -1.58 -0.98
CA SER A 49 -1.28 -2.98 -0.98
C SER A 49 -0.80 -3.74 -2.22
N ILE A 50 -0.96 -3.17 -3.42
CA ILE A 50 -0.52 -3.79 -4.68
C ILE A 50 1.02 -3.92 -4.69
N ALA A 51 1.72 -2.87 -4.27
CA ALA A 51 3.18 -2.87 -4.25
C ALA A 51 3.76 -3.90 -3.26
N LEU A 52 3.13 -4.08 -2.09
CA LEU A 52 3.52 -5.12 -1.14
C LEU A 52 3.23 -6.52 -1.65
N GLU A 53 2.11 -6.72 -2.33
CA GLU A 53 1.79 -7.99 -2.97
C GLU A 53 2.82 -8.34 -4.05
N GLN A 54 3.18 -7.39 -4.91
CA GLN A 54 4.25 -7.56 -5.90
C GLN A 54 5.58 -7.89 -5.23
N CYS A 55 5.95 -7.14 -4.19
CA CYS A 55 7.19 -7.36 -3.45
C CYS A 55 7.25 -8.76 -2.82
N LYS A 56 6.13 -9.26 -2.27
CA LYS A 56 6.05 -10.60 -1.65
C LYS A 56 6.09 -11.72 -2.70
N ALA A 57 5.44 -11.52 -3.84
CA ALA A 57 5.35 -12.53 -4.89
C ALA A 57 6.62 -12.63 -5.76
N GLU A 58 7.24 -11.49 -6.06
CA GLU A 58 8.32 -11.40 -7.07
C GLU A 58 9.67 -10.99 -6.47
N GLY A 59 9.71 -10.50 -5.22
CA GLY A 59 10.93 -9.95 -4.60
C GLY A 59 11.36 -8.59 -5.16
N VAL A 60 10.60 -8.03 -6.12
CA VAL A 60 10.83 -6.74 -6.76
C VAL A 60 9.55 -5.92 -6.73
N VAL A 61 9.69 -4.59 -6.84
CA VAL A 61 8.53 -3.68 -6.83
C VAL A 61 8.77 -2.51 -7.77
N ASP A 62 7.80 -2.22 -8.64
CA ASP A 62 7.82 -1.06 -9.53
C ASP A 62 6.69 -0.09 -9.15
N VAL A 63 7.01 0.86 -8.26
CA VAL A 63 6.04 1.84 -7.75
C VAL A 63 5.50 2.74 -8.86
N PHE A 64 6.29 3.01 -9.91
CA PHE A 64 5.81 3.80 -11.04
C PHE A 64 4.73 3.05 -11.82
N GLN A 65 4.94 1.78 -12.13
CA GLN A 65 3.93 0.98 -12.83
C GLN A 65 2.68 0.75 -11.98
N VAL A 66 2.84 0.50 -10.68
CA VAL A 66 1.70 0.38 -9.74
C VAL A 66 0.85 1.65 -9.74
N THR A 67 1.47 2.81 -9.58
CA THR A 67 0.74 4.09 -9.55
C THR A 67 0.15 4.46 -10.91
N LYS A 68 0.85 4.16 -12.02
CA LYS A 68 0.33 4.34 -13.38
C LYS A 68 -0.89 3.46 -13.64
N ALA A 69 -0.84 2.18 -13.25
CA ALA A 69 -1.97 1.26 -13.38
C ALA A 69 -3.15 1.71 -12.53
N LEU A 70 -2.90 2.12 -11.28
CA LEU A 70 -3.93 2.62 -10.38
C LEU A 70 -4.62 3.88 -10.94
N LYS A 71 -3.85 4.82 -11.51
CA LYS A 71 -4.40 6.03 -12.13
C LYS A 71 -5.29 5.74 -13.34
N ARG A 72 -5.04 4.65 -14.08
CA ARG A 72 -5.92 4.20 -15.17
C ARG A 72 -7.28 3.72 -14.66
N SER A 73 -7.30 3.03 -13.52
CA SER A 73 -8.54 2.52 -12.92
C SER A 73 -9.28 3.59 -12.09
N LYS A 74 -8.55 4.50 -11.45
CA LYS A 74 -9.07 5.56 -10.57
C LYS A 74 -8.35 6.89 -10.86
N PRO A 75 -8.86 7.69 -11.80
CA PRO A 75 -8.30 9.00 -12.09
C PRO A 75 -8.20 9.87 -10.82
N GLY A 76 -7.07 10.56 -10.65
CA GLY A 76 -6.81 11.42 -9.48
C GLY A 76 -6.16 10.73 -8.28
N ALA A 77 -5.95 9.41 -8.30
CA ALA A 77 -5.21 8.72 -7.26
C ALA A 77 -3.71 9.07 -7.30
N VAL A 78 -3.08 9.28 -6.14
CA VAL A 78 -1.62 9.53 -6.00
C VAL A 78 -1.14 10.69 -6.89
N THR A 79 -1.74 11.86 -6.71
CA THR A 79 -1.49 13.05 -7.54
C THR A 79 -0.37 13.93 -7.01
N THR A 80 -0.09 13.88 -5.70
CA THR A 80 0.96 14.70 -5.09
C THR A 80 2.26 13.90 -4.90
N LEU A 81 3.38 14.62 -4.88
CA LEU A 81 4.70 14.03 -4.63
C LEU A 81 4.75 13.40 -3.23
N GLU A 82 4.13 14.03 -2.25
CA GLU A 82 4.10 13.56 -0.85
C GLU A 82 3.39 12.22 -0.74
N GLN A 83 2.24 12.05 -1.41
CA GLN A 83 1.54 10.76 -1.48
C GLN A 83 2.42 9.68 -2.13
N TYR A 84 3.18 10.04 -3.17
CA TYR A 84 4.09 9.13 -3.85
C TYR A 84 5.27 8.71 -2.95
N ILE A 85 5.87 9.67 -2.25
CA ILE A 85 6.94 9.42 -1.27
C ILE A 85 6.45 8.50 -0.15
N THR A 86 5.25 8.75 0.38
CA THR A 86 4.65 7.90 1.41
C THR A 86 4.56 6.42 1.01
N ILE A 87 4.32 6.11 -0.28
CA ILE A 87 4.30 4.72 -0.76
C ILE A 87 5.70 4.09 -0.61
N TYR A 88 6.75 4.81 -1.01
CA TYR A 88 8.13 4.35 -0.82
C TYR A 88 8.51 4.20 0.65
N GLU A 89 8.09 5.12 1.52
CA GLU A 89 8.34 5.04 2.95
C GLU A 89 7.69 3.80 3.58
N ALA A 90 6.46 3.48 3.18
CA ALA A 90 5.77 2.28 3.63
C ALA A 90 6.48 0.99 3.17
N LEU A 91 6.91 0.93 1.90
CA LEU A 91 7.67 -0.21 1.37
C LEU A 91 9.01 -0.38 2.08
N LYS A 92 9.77 0.71 2.25
CA LYS A 92 11.05 0.70 2.97
C LYS A 92 10.88 0.22 4.40
N MET A 93 9.83 0.68 5.08
CA MET A 93 9.52 0.25 6.45
C MET A 93 9.16 -1.24 6.50
N TYR A 94 8.30 -1.69 5.59
CA TYR A 94 7.95 -3.11 5.47
C TYR A 94 9.21 -3.98 5.30
N LEU A 95 10.11 -3.60 4.38
CA LEU A 95 11.37 -4.31 4.16
C LEU A 95 12.29 -4.27 5.38
N ALA A 96 12.40 -3.14 6.07
CA ALA A 96 13.20 -3.03 7.30
C ALA A 96 12.69 -3.96 8.41
N ILE A 97 11.37 -4.02 8.60
CA ILE A 97 10.74 -4.93 9.57
C ILE A 97 11.05 -6.39 9.19
N ASN A 98 10.80 -6.78 7.93
CA ASN A 98 10.99 -8.18 7.51
C ASN A 98 12.45 -8.61 7.41
N SER A 99 13.36 -7.73 6.97
CA SER A 99 14.81 -8.00 6.94
C SER A 99 15.40 -8.15 8.34
N THR A 100 14.91 -7.38 9.32
CA THR A 100 15.32 -7.53 10.73
C THR A 100 14.95 -8.93 11.26
N TYR A 101 13.80 -9.47 10.86
CA TYR A 101 13.41 -10.85 11.20
C TYR A 101 14.10 -11.93 10.36
N SER A 102 14.66 -11.58 9.19
CA SER A 102 15.44 -12.50 8.36
C SER A 102 16.80 -12.81 8.97
N ASN A 103 17.33 -11.94 9.82
CA ASN A 103 18.66 -12.07 10.45
C ASN A 103 18.65 -12.94 11.72
N PHE A 104 17.51 -13.48 12.14
CA PHE A 104 17.38 -14.35 13.32
C PHE A 104 16.93 -15.78 12.97
N GLN A 105 17.13 -16.24 11.72
CA GLN A 105 16.99 -17.65 11.34
C GLN A 105 18.26 -18.45 11.62
#